data_AF-C5P6B5-F1
#
_entry.id   AF-C5P6B5-F1
#
_cell.length_a   1.000
_cell.length_b   1.000
_cell.length_c   1.000
_cell.angle_alpha   90.00
_cell.angle_beta   90.00
_cell.angle_gamma   90.00
#
_symmetry.space_group_name_H-M   'P 1'
#
loop_
_entity.id
_entity.type
_entity.pdbx_description
1 polymer ?
#
loop_
_entity_poly.entity_id
_entity_poly.type
_entity_poly.pdbx_seq_one_letter_code
_entity_poly.pdbx_strand_id
1 'polypeptide(L)'
;MLIKSLLLAALLSAECMALGRKVPSNVKDLYNYAKNHRCRKPLSSSFQDGHGRKGFVYCGDRLDSQGIIYITGPSNSRGLADMDVDCDGANRSAGDCKNDPSGQDQTAFKDEVKKYGIPDLDSNKHGYVVLGNEGSSPSFNPAKYGIKPLSVVAVFYGVWGDTNGGTLVGETSVSLAQACFPKEGLNGDNGHEKHDVLYIAFKGNAAKPGAKGANWKAKNFAGFEKSLEHIGNKLVKKVSA
;
A
#
# COMPACT_ATOMS: atom_id res chain seq x y z
N MET A 1 -27.90 -17.34 -40.56
CA MET A 1 -27.49 -15.93 -40.36
C MET A 1 -27.20 -15.73 -38.87
N LEU A 2 -26.01 -15.20 -38.56
CA LEU A 2 -25.53 -14.62 -37.27
C LEU A 2 -25.52 -15.58 -36.06
N ILE A 3 -24.48 -16.39 -35.80
CA ILE A 3 -23.05 -16.11 -35.51
C ILE A 3 -22.82 -15.05 -34.43
N LYS A 4 -22.53 -15.58 -33.23
CA LYS A 4 -21.60 -15.11 -32.17
C LYS A 4 -21.79 -13.69 -31.65
N SER A 5 -22.49 -13.56 -30.53
CA SER A 5 -22.27 -12.46 -29.59
C SER A 5 -21.01 -12.74 -28.78
N LEU A 6 -20.10 -11.77 -28.86
CA LEU A 6 -18.73 -11.75 -28.36
C LEU A 6 -18.62 -12.09 -26.87
N LEU A 7 -17.70 -13.00 -26.57
CA LEU A 7 -16.94 -13.01 -25.31
C LEU A 7 -16.19 -11.67 -25.19
N LEU A 8 -16.71 -10.75 -24.40
CA LEU A 8 -15.96 -9.59 -23.92
C LEU A 8 -15.34 -9.93 -22.56
N ALA A 9 -14.36 -10.84 -22.59
CA ALA A 9 -13.40 -10.98 -21.50
C ALA A 9 -12.30 -9.94 -21.73
N ALA A 10 -12.42 -8.77 -21.12
CA ALA A 10 -11.42 -7.72 -21.22
C ALA A 10 -11.17 -7.05 -19.86
N LEU A 11 -9.97 -7.30 -19.35
CA LEU A 11 -9.17 -6.48 -18.45
C LEU A 11 -9.69 -6.33 -17.00
N LEU A 12 -9.50 -7.41 -16.24
CA LEU A 12 -9.02 -7.24 -14.86
C LEU A 12 -7.67 -6.52 -14.98
N SER A 13 -7.49 -5.36 -14.34
CA SER A 13 -6.17 -4.74 -14.17
C SER A 13 -5.31 -5.69 -13.33
N ALA A 14 -4.62 -6.60 -14.04
CA ALA A 14 -3.85 -7.71 -13.52
C ALA A 14 -2.35 -7.47 -13.78
N GLU A 15 -1.88 -6.24 -13.58
CA GLU A 15 -0.48 -5.89 -13.88
C GLU A 15 0.45 -5.95 -12.66
N CYS A 16 -0.08 -6.04 -11.43
CA CYS A 16 0.66 -6.55 -10.26
C CYS A 16 0.90 -8.07 -10.43
N MET A 17 1.72 -8.47 -11.41
CA MET A 17 2.23 -9.84 -11.58
C MET A 17 3.61 -10.02 -10.92
N ALA A 18 3.90 -9.37 -9.80
CA ALA A 18 5.00 -9.87 -8.98
C ALA A 18 4.63 -11.24 -8.39
N LEU A 19 5.45 -12.25 -8.69
CA LEU A 19 5.42 -13.59 -8.10
C LEU A 19 4.24 -14.50 -8.52
N GLY A 20 3.43 -14.14 -9.52
CA GLY A 20 2.39 -15.03 -10.08
C GLY A 20 1.23 -15.36 -9.12
N ARG A 21 1.05 -14.57 -8.06
CA ARG A 21 0.02 -14.77 -7.04
C ARG A 21 -1.36 -14.42 -7.60
N LYS A 22 -2.33 -15.34 -7.52
CA LYS A 22 -3.73 -15.03 -7.86
C LYS A 22 -4.36 -14.18 -6.76
N VAL A 23 -4.88 -13.01 -7.11
CA VAL A 23 -5.66 -12.18 -6.18
C VAL A 23 -6.92 -12.96 -5.76
N PRO A 24 -7.16 -13.19 -4.44
CA PRO A 24 -8.36 -13.86 -3.94
C PRO A 24 -9.64 -13.17 -4.39
N SER A 25 -10.72 -13.93 -4.65
CA SER A 25 -11.98 -13.39 -5.17
C SER A 25 -12.58 -12.34 -4.23
N ASN A 26 -12.58 -12.60 -2.93
CA ASN A 26 -13.09 -11.67 -1.92
C ASN A 26 -12.33 -10.33 -1.88
N VAL A 27 -11.03 -10.32 -2.19
CA VAL A 27 -10.24 -9.07 -2.34
C VAL A 27 -10.62 -8.35 -3.64
N LYS A 28 -10.86 -9.09 -4.73
CA LYS A 28 -11.38 -8.50 -5.99
C LYS A 28 -12.76 -7.88 -5.79
N ASP A 29 -13.59 -8.49 -4.96
CA ASP A 29 -14.92 -7.97 -4.67
C ASP A 29 -14.81 -6.66 -3.88
N LEU A 30 -13.93 -6.59 -2.87
CA LEU A 30 -13.64 -5.33 -2.16
C LEU A 30 -13.05 -4.28 -3.11
N TYR A 31 -12.13 -4.64 -3.99
CA TYR A 31 -11.58 -3.77 -5.02
C TYR A 31 -12.68 -3.15 -5.88
N ASN A 32 -13.58 -3.99 -6.41
CA ASN A 32 -14.69 -3.54 -7.23
C ASN A 32 -15.67 -2.67 -6.44
N TYR A 33 -15.93 -3.00 -5.17
CA TYR A 33 -16.75 -2.18 -4.29
C TYR A 33 -16.12 -0.79 -4.11
N ALA A 34 -14.86 -0.73 -3.65
CA ALA A 34 -14.14 0.50 -3.36
C ALA A 34 -13.97 1.39 -4.61
N LYS A 35 -13.74 0.79 -5.78
CA LYS A 35 -13.64 1.51 -7.05
C LYS A 35 -14.94 2.22 -7.44
N ASN A 36 -16.08 1.56 -7.19
CA ASN A 36 -17.39 1.98 -7.69
C ASN A 36 -18.29 2.67 -6.65
N HIS A 37 -17.91 2.69 -5.38
CA HIS A 37 -18.69 3.27 -4.29
C HIS A 37 -17.86 4.29 -3.50
N ARG A 38 -18.50 5.41 -3.13
CA ARG A 38 -17.88 6.39 -2.24
C ARG A 38 -17.82 5.85 -0.82
N CYS A 39 -16.79 6.23 -0.08
CA CYS A 39 -16.71 5.91 1.35
C CYS A 39 -17.90 6.52 2.10
N ARG A 40 -18.62 5.70 2.87
CA ARG A 40 -19.76 6.14 3.68
C ARG A 40 -19.35 6.48 5.11
N LYS A 41 -18.29 5.84 5.60
CA LYS A 41 -17.67 6.10 6.91
C LYS A 41 -16.23 6.60 6.74
N PRO A 42 -16.01 7.83 6.24
CA PRO A 42 -14.66 8.38 6.14
C PRO A 42 -14.07 8.55 7.56
N LEU A 43 -12.82 8.13 7.73
CA LEU A 43 -12.06 8.27 8.98
C LEU A 43 -11.13 9.49 8.96
N SER A 44 -11.07 10.18 7.82
CA SER A 44 -10.23 11.35 7.61
C SER A 44 -10.94 12.40 6.76
N SER A 45 -10.42 13.63 6.81
CA SER A 45 -10.67 14.62 5.77
C SER A 45 -9.99 14.21 4.44
N SER A 46 -10.23 15.00 3.39
CA SER A 46 -9.68 14.76 2.05
C SER A 46 -8.18 15.07 1.97
N PHE A 47 -7.43 14.11 1.45
CA PHE A 47 -6.03 14.22 1.05
C PHE A 47 -5.87 14.42 -0.46
N GLN A 48 -4.61 14.56 -0.88
CA GLN A 48 -4.15 14.66 -2.26
C GLN A 48 -3.36 13.41 -2.64
N ASP A 49 -3.28 13.14 -3.95
CA ASP A 49 -2.25 12.25 -4.50
C ASP A 49 -0.97 13.02 -4.85
N GLY A 50 0.11 12.34 -5.23
CA GLY A 50 1.39 12.95 -5.62
C GLY A 50 1.31 13.91 -6.81
N HIS A 51 0.19 13.90 -7.54
CA HIS A 51 -0.09 14.78 -8.67
C HIS A 51 -1.03 15.94 -8.32
N GLY A 52 -1.30 16.18 -7.03
CA GLY A 52 -2.11 17.29 -6.53
C GLY A 52 -3.62 17.13 -6.74
N ARG A 53 -4.09 15.96 -7.15
CA ARG A 53 -5.51 15.68 -7.33
C ARG A 53 -6.12 15.41 -5.96
N LYS A 54 -7.24 16.06 -5.65
CA LYS A 54 -7.91 15.98 -4.34
C LYS A 54 -8.99 14.92 -4.30
N GLY A 55 -9.37 14.53 -3.09
CA GLY A 55 -10.59 13.77 -2.80
C GLY A 55 -10.37 12.39 -2.19
N PHE A 56 -9.14 12.05 -1.83
CA PHE A 56 -8.78 10.74 -1.28
C PHE A 56 -8.98 10.71 0.23
N VAL A 57 -9.55 9.64 0.75
CA VAL A 57 -9.83 9.48 2.18
C VAL A 57 -9.47 8.10 2.68
N TYR A 58 -9.10 8.00 3.96
CA TYR A 58 -9.05 6.73 4.68
C TYR A 58 -10.47 6.30 5.02
N CYS A 59 -10.88 5.14 4.52
CA CYS A 59 -12.24 4.64 4.61
C CYS A 59 -12.40 3.57 5.68
N GLY A 60 -13.40 3.75 6.54
CA GLY A 60 -13.76 2.86 7.65
C GLY A 60 -15.00 2.02 7.39
N ASP A 61 -15.47 1.93 6.15
CA ASP A 61 -16.67 1.19 5.74
C ASP A 61 -16.66 -0.29 6.16
N ARG A 62 -15.48 -0.85 6.46
CA ARG A 62 -15.28 -2.24 6.91
C ARG A 62 -14.45 -2.33 8.21
N LEU A 63 -14.26 -1.21 8.91
CA LEU A 63 -13.46 -1.19 10.14
C LEU A 63 -14.15 -1.96 11.27
N ASP A 64 -15.43 -1.72 11.50
CA ASP A 64 -16.17 -2.36 12.61
C ASP A 64 -16.43 -3.85 12.34
N SER A 65 -16.76 -4.19 11.09
CA SER A 65 -17.16 -5.55 10.72
C SER A 65 -16.00 -6.49 10.41
N GLN A 66 -14.90 -5.97 9.84
CA GLN A 66 -13.78 -6.79 9.36
C GLN A 66 -12.43 -6.33 9.91
N GLY A 67 -12.37 -5.20 10.61
CA GLY A 67 -11.12 -4.66 11.11
C GLY A 67 -10.20 -4.15 10.00
N ILE A 68 -10.75 -3.62 8.90
CA ILE A 68 -9.94 -3.09 7.79
C ILE A 68 -10.19 -1.60 7.53
N ILE A 69 -9.12 -0.91 7.13
CA ILE A 69 -9.14 0.46 6.60
C ILE A 69 -8.51 0.41 5.22
N TYR A 70 -9.04 1.21 4.30
CA TYR A 70 -8.51 1.30 2.94
C TYR A 70 -8.63 2.71 2.37
N ILE A 71 -7.85 3.03 1.35
CA ILE A 71 -7.89 4.34 0.71
C ILE A 71 -8.92 4.31 -0.44
N THR A 72 -9.77 5.33 -0.51
CA THR A 72 -10.75 5.52 -1.60
C THR A 72 -10.66 6.92 -2.16
N GLY A 73 -10.91 7.09 -3.45
CA GLY A 73 -10.93 8.39 -4.11
C GLY A 73 -12.32 9.03 -4.21
N PRO A 74 -12.46 10.11 -5.00
CA PRO A 74 -13.68 10.93 -5.05
C PRO A 74 -14.69 10.57 -6.14
N SER A 75 -14.33 9.82 -7.18
CA SER A 75 -15.24 9.46 -8.29
C SER A 75 -15.01 8.03 -8.79
N ASN A 76 -15.90 7.47 -9.63
CA ASN A 76 -15.69 6.12 -10.17
C ASN A 76 -14.49 6.04 -11.12
N SER A 77 -14.19 7.14 -11.81
CA SER A 77 -12.97 7.26 -12.63
C SER A 77 -11.69 7.43 -11.81
N ARG A 78 -11.81 7.84 -10.53
CA ARG A 78 -10.72 7.97 -9.56
C ARG A 78 -11.13 7.28 -8.25
N GLY A 79 -11.46 6.00 -8.35
CA GLY A 79 -12.12 5.25 -7.28
C GLY A 79 -11.16 4.82 -6.18
N LEU A 80 -9.92 4.56 -6.55
CA LEU A 80 -8.86 4.07 -5.69
C LEU A 80 -7.70 5.07 -5.66
N ALA A 81 -6.65 4.78 -4.92
CA ALA A 81 -5.45 5.61 -4.94
C ALA A 81 -4.57 5.25 -6.16
N ASP A 82 -3.62 6.11 -6.44
CA ASP A 82 -2.46 5.87 -7.28
C ASP A 82 -1.33 5.21 -6.48
N MET A 83 -0.13 5.12 -7.06
CA MET A 83 1.04 4.58 -6.38
C MET A 83 2.30 5.42 -6.66
N ASP A 84 2.56 6.36 -5.78
CA ASP A 84 3.78 7.13 -5.69
C ASP A 84 4.91 6.33 -5.03
N VAL A 85 6.14 6.83 -5.19
CA VAL A 85 7.36 6.20 -4.68
C VAL A 85 7.88 6.97 -3.47
N ASP A 86 8.09 6.23 -2.39
CA ASP A 86 8.79 6.66 -1.19
C ASP A 86 10.16 5.96 -1.13
N CYS A 87 11.21 6.74 -0.89
CA CYS A 87 12.58 6.26 -0.85
C CYS A 87 13.22 6.40 0.53
N ASP A 88 12.42 6.71 1.56
CA ASP A 88 12.90 6.99 2.91
C ASP A 88 13.61 5.79 3.55
N GLY A 89 14.52 6.10 4.47
CA GLY A 89 15.23 5.11 5.28
C GLY A 89 16.63 4.77 4.80
N ALA A 90 17.04 3.52 5.03
CA ALA A 90 18.37 3.05 4.75
C ALA A 90 18.64 2.99 3.24
N ASN A 91 19.80 3.51 2.83
CA ASN A 91 20.24 3.58 1.44
C ASN A 91 19.29 4.41 0.55
N ARG A 92 18.67 5.48 1.09
CA ARG A 92 17.67 6.29 0.37
C ARG A 92 18.09 6.80 -1.02
N SER A 93 19.38 6.97 -1.30
CA SER A 93 19.86 7.47 -2.60
C SER A 93 20.42 6.36 -3.51
N ALA A 94 20.24 5.09 -3.14
CA ALA A 94 20.69 3.96 -3.94
C ALA A 94 19.67 3.59 -5.03
N GLY A 95 20.18 2.97 -6.10
CA GLY A 95 19.33 2.39 -7.15
C GLY A 95 18.43 3.42 -7.83
N ASP A 96 17.16 3.08 -7.96
CA ASP A 96 16.15 3.92 -8.59
C ASP A 96 15.62 5.03 -7.66
N CYS A 97 16.18 5.19 -6.47
CA CYS A 97 15.92 6.35 -5.61
C CYS A 97 16.97 7.47 -5.75
N LYS A 98 17.96 7.32 -6.63
CA LYS A 98 19.06 8.30 -6.81
C LYS A 98 18.59 9.71 -7.18
N ASN A 99 17.41 9.84 -7.79
CA ASN A 99 16.84 11.09 -8.27
C ASN A 99 15.67 11.59 -7.39
N ASP A 100 15.39 10.95 -6.25
CA ASP A 100 14.35 11.41 -5.34
C ASP A 100 14.74 12.75 -4.69
N PRO A 101 13.98 13.83 -4.94
CA PRO A 101 14.24 15.15 -4.37
C PRO A 101 13.76 15.31 -2.91
N SER A 102 12.93 14.39 -2.42
CA SER A 102 12.16 14.52 -1.19
C SER A 102 12.55 13.54 -0.08
N GLY A 103 13.30 12.49 -0.42
CA GLY A 103 13.59 11.40 0.51
C GLY A 103 14.39 11.79 1.75
N GLN A 104 14.06 11.15 2.87
CA GLN A 104 14.64 11.33 4.18
C GLN A 104 15.52 10.13 4.58
N ASP A 105 16.51 10.37 5.43
CA ASP A 105 17.46 9.34 5.88
C ASP A 105 16.86 8.37 6.94
N GLN A 106 15.55 8.43 7.17
CA GLN A 106 14.87 7.56 8.12
C GLN A 106 13.40 7.36 7.79
N THR A 107 12.89 6.15 8.07
CA THR A 107 11.43 5.91 8.10
C THR A 107 10.83 6.23 9.46
N ALA A 108 9.51 6.43 9.53
CA ALA A 108 8.79 6.69 10.77
C ALA A 108 9.02 5.65 11.88
N PHE A 109 9.36 4.40 11.53
CA PHE A 109 9.52 3.30 12.50
C PHE A 109 10.95 2.77 12.64
N LYS A 110 11.96 3.56 12.22
CA LYS A 110 13.40 3.27 12.38
C LYS A 110 13.77 2.68 13.74
N ASP A 111 13.34 3.33 14.83
CA ASP A 111 13.66 2.89 16.19
C ASP A 111 13.07 1.52 16.55
N GLU A 112 11.95 1.15 15.94
CA GLU A 112 11.33 -0.15 16.16
C GLU A 112 12.03 -1.23 15.33
N VAL A 113 12.28 -1.00 14.04
CA VAL A 113 12.99 -1.97 13.17
C VAL A 113 14.45 -2.18 13.59
N LYS A 114 15.07 -1.21 14.27
CA LYS A 114 16.35 -1.38 14.95
C LYS A 114 16.35 -2.52 15.95
N LYS A 115 15.25 -2.71 16.67
CA LYS A 115 15.05 -3.83 17.60
C LYS A 115 14.83 -5.16 16.86
N TYR A 116 14.51 -5.11 15.56
CA TYR A 116 14.34 -6.28 14.69
C TYR A 116 15.63 -6.66 13.94
N GLY A 117 16.71 -5.89 14.15
CA GLY A 117 18.05 -6.23 13.70
C GLY A 117 18.46 -5.62 12.36
N ILE A 118 17.80 -4.54 11.93
CA ILE A 118 18.21 -3.70 10.79
C ILE A 118 18.30 -2.23 11.22
N PRO A 119 19.21 -1.42 10.66
CA PRO A 119 19.34 -0.01 11.06
C PRO A 119 18.09 0.81 10.73
N ASP A 120 17.42 0.50 9.63
CA ASP A 120 16.13 1.01 9.19
C ASP A 120 15.57 0.08 8.08
N LEU A 121 14.33 0.30 7.64
CA LEU A 121 13.84 -0.20 6.36
C LEU A 121 14.67 0.38 5.22
N ASP A 122 14.75 -0.36 4.13
CA ASP A 122 15.52 -0.02 2.92
C ASP A 122 14.56 -0.14 1.75
N SER A 123 14.22 0.98 1.12
CA SER A 123 13.20 1.09 0.08
C SER A 123 13.46 0.19 -1.14
N ASN A 124 14.73 -0.15 -1.41
CA ASN A 124 15.14 -1.04 -2.49
C ASN A 124 14.97 -2.53 -2.15
N LYS A 125 14.72 -2.89 -0.88
CA LYS A 125 14.66 -4.28 -0.40
C LYS A 125 13.36 -4.63 0.32
N HIS A 126 12.81 -3.69 1.08
CA HIS A 126 11.66 -3.91 1.93
C HIS A 126 10.43 -3.30 1.28
N GLY A 127 9.43 -4.13 1.01
CA GLY A 127 8.13 -3.63 0.59
C GLY A 127 7.41 -2.95 1.75
N TYR A 128 7.27 -1.63 1.71
CA TYR A 128 6.49 -0.90 2.71
C TYR A 128 5.53 0.09 2.07
N VAL A 129 4.50 0.43 2.81
CA VAL A 129 3.46 1.39 2.47
C VAL A 129 3.60 2.58 3.43
N VAL A 130 3.49 3.78 2.87
CA VAL A 130 3.35 5.02 3.63
C VAL A 130 1.87 5.15 4.01
N LEU A 131 1.56 4.99 5.29
CA LEU A 131 0.19 5.01 5.80
C LEU A 131 0.06 6.05 6.90
N GLY A 132 -0.97 6.89 6.80
CA GLY A 132 -1.15 8.02 7.68
C GLY A 132 -0.40 9.25 7.24
N ASN A 133 -0.75 10.36 7.88
CA ASN A 133 -0.23 11.68 7.64
C ASN A 133 -0.01 12.38 8.97
N GLU A 134 1.21 12.86 9.22
CA GLU A 134 1.61 13.55 10.45
C GLU A 134 2.32 14.86 10.11
N GLY A 135 2.36 15.81 11.05
CA GLY A 135 3.03 17.11 10.83
C GLY A 135 2.28 18.12 9.95
N SER A 136 1.21 17.71 9.25
CA SER A 136 0.43 18.55 8.35
C SER A 136 -1.09 18.47 8.59
N SER A 137 -1.86 19.37 7.96
CA SER A 137 -3.32 19.36 7.98
C SER A 137 -3.90 19.22 6.56
N PRO A 138 -4.78 18.23 6.30
CA PRO A 138 -5.30 17.27 7.27
C PRO A 138 -4.24 16.25 7.73
N SER A 139 -4.50 15.61 8.87
CA SER A 139 -3.69 14.52 9.43
C SER A 139 -4.54 13.27 9.62
N PHE A 140 -3.89 12.11 9.62
CA PHE A 140 -4.53 10.83 9.89
C PHE A 140 -3.54 9.89 10.57
N ASN A 141 -3.90 9.39 11.75
CA ASN A 141 -3.08 8.43 12.47
C ASN A 141 -3.76 7.04 12.48
N PRO A 142 -3.28 6.06 11.69
CA PRO A 142 -3.86 4.72 11.63
C PRO A 142 -3.90 4.00 12.98
N ALA A 143 -2.99 4.32 13.91
CA ALA A 143 -2.94 3.70 15.24
C ALA A 143 -4.15 4.04 16.11
N LYS A 144 -4.79 5.20 15.90
CA LYS A 144 -6.06 5.55 16.57
C LYS A 144 -7.20 4.57 16.25
N TYR A 145 -7.09 3.86 15.12
CA TYR A 145 -8.06 2.87 14.69
C TYR A 145 -7.57 1.42 14.89
N GLY A 146 -6.45 1.25 15.60
CA GLY A 146 -5.91 -0.04 16.01
C GLY A 146 -5.06 -0.75 14.96
N ILE A 147 -4.67 -0.06 13.88
CA ILE A 147 -3.58 -0.52 13.01
C ILE A 147 -2.27 -0.37 13.80
N LYS A 148 -1.41 -1.39 13.83
CA LYS A 148 -0.14 -1.29 14.57
C LYS A 148 0.99 -0.89 13.62
N PRO A 149 1.96 -0.06 14.03
CA PRO A 149 3.19 0.15 13.28
C PRO A 149 3.81 -1.16 12.83
N LEU A 150 4.32 -1.19 11.59
CA LEU A 150 4.90 -2.36 10.94
C LEU A 150 3.94 -3.53 10.72
N SER A 151 2.61 -3.30 10.81
CA SER A 151 1.61 -4.30 10.41
C SER A 151 1.57 -4.48 8.91
N VAL A 152 1.22 -5.69 8.48
CA VAL A 152 0.99 -5.99 7.07
C VAL A 152 -0.10 -5.08 6.50
N VAL A 153 0.19 -4.50 5.34
CA VAL A 153 -0.75 -3.80 4.46
C VAL A 153 -0.80 -4.59 3.16
N ALA A 154 -2.00 -4.83 2.63
CA ALA A 154 -2.18 -5.54 1.36
C ALA A 154 -2.36 -4.55 0.20
N VAL A 155 -1.35 -4.53 -0.67
CA VAL A 155 -1.35 -4.14 -2.09
C VAL A 155 -0.70 -5.32 -2.85
N PHE A 156 0.59 -5.53 -2.58
CA PHE A 156 1.20 -6.83 -2.20
C PHE A 156 1.37 -6.87 -0.68
N TYR A 157 1.88 -7.96 -0.12
CA TYR A 157 2.21 -7.98 1.31
C TYR A 157 3.45 -7.10 1.59
N GLY A 158 3.20 -5.86 1.95
CA GLY A 158 4.17 -4.95 2.55
C GLY A 158 3.84 -4.71 4.03
N VAL A 159 4.58 -3.82 4.67
CA VAL A 159 4.26 -3.32 6.02
C VAL A 159 3.90 -1.84 5.98
N TRP A 160 3.09 -1.37 6.93
CA TRP A 160 3.05 0.05 7.26
C TRP A 160 4.42 0.45 7.83
N GLY A 161 5.29 0.93 6.94
CA GLY A 161 6.70 1.22 7.23
C GLY A 161 6.98 2.69 7.44
N ASP A 162 6.16 3.56 6.88
CA ASP A 162 6.32 5.00 6.99
C ASP A 162 5.00 5.77 7.12
N THR A 163 5.11 7.07 7.36
CA THR A 163 3.99 8.02 7.46
C THR A 163 4.36 9.31 6.75
N ASN A 164 3.44 9.82 5.92
CA ASN A 164 3.70 10.99 5.10
C ASN A 164 3.72 12.27 5.97
N GLY A 165 4.75 13.10 5.83
CA GLY A 165 4.87 14.38 6.55
C GLY A 165 3.96 15.50 6.01
N GLY A 166 3.34 15.26 4.85
CA GLY A 166 2.46 16.17 4.15
C GLY A 166 1.00 15.70 4.17
N THR A 167 0.29 16.02 3.08
CA THR A 167 -1.11 15.65 2.88
C THR A 167 -1.30 14.72 1.68
N LEU A 168 -0.26 13.94 1.36
CA LEU A 168 -0.26 12.99 0.25
C LEU A 168 -0.61 11.59 0.74
N VAL A 169 -1.28 10.80 -0.10
CA VAL A 169 -1.59 9.39 0.14
C VAL A 169 -1.31 8.60 -1.13
N GLY A 170 -1.09 7.29 -0.99
CA GLY A 170 -0.80 6.43 -2.14
C GLY A 170 0.69 6.20 -2.36
N GLU A 171 1.53 6.31 -1.34
CA GLU A 171 2.98 6.12 -1.48
C GLU A 171 3.43 4.72 -1.00
N THR A 172 4.41 4.14 -1.69
CA THR A 172 5.03 2.86 -1.35
C THR A 172 6.53 2.89 -1.60
N SER A 173 7.28 1.98 -0.96
CA SER A 173 8.69 1.83 -1.26
C SER A 173 8.94 1.52 -2.74
N VAL A 174 10.04 2.03 -3.31
CA VAL A 174 10.36 1.81 -4.73
C VAL A 174 10.32 0.33 -5.13
N SER A 175 10.77 -0.57 -4.23
CA SER A 175 10.77 -2.00 -4.51
C SER A 175 9.37 -2.63 -4.55
N LEU A 176 8.42 -2.11 -3.76
CA LEU A 176 7.01 -2.50 -3.84
C LEU A 176 6.34 -1.90 -5.09
N ALA A 177 6.63 -0.63 -5.40
CA ALA A 177 6.09 0.03 -6.57
C ALA A 177 6.47 -0.68 -7.87
N GLN A 178 7.76 -0.96 -8.05
CA GLN A 178 8.29 -1.69 -9.21
C GLN A 178 7.79 -3.13 -9.28
N ALA A 179 7.52 -3.78 -8.14
CA ALA A 179 6.91 -5.10 -8.13
C ALA A 179 5.47 -5.08 -8.66
N CYS A 180 4.71 -4.02 -8.37
CA CYS A 180 3.36 -3.85 -8.90
C CYS A 180 3.32 -3.40 -10.36
N PHE A 181 4.26 -2.55 -10.77
CA PHE A 181 4.28 -1.96 -12.12
C PHE A 181 5.67 -2.08 -12.78
N PRO A 182 6.15 -3.32 -13.04
CA PRO A 182 7.55 -3.56 -13.47
C PRO A 182 7.90 -3.00 -14.85
N LYS A 183 6.90 -2.52 -15.60
CA LYS A 183 7.07 -2.00 -16.96
C LYS A 183 6.97 -0.47 -17.05
N GLU A 184 6.64 0.19 -15.95
CA GLU A 184 6.38 1.64 -15.96
C GLU A 184 7.63 2.48 -15.64
N GLY A 185 8.77 1.83 -15.35
CA GLY A 185 10.01 2.55 -15.06
C GLY A 185 9.93 3.42 -13.79
N LEU A 186 9.18 2.94 -12.79
CA LEU A 186 8.99 3.67 -11.53
C LEU A 186 10.32 3.87 -10.81
N ASN A 187 10.50 5.07 -10.26
CA ASN A 187 11.70 5.52 -9.58
C ASN A 187 11.35 6.64 -8.59
N GLY A 188 12.32 7.19 -7.88
CA GLY A 188 12.12 8.21 -6.83
C GLY A 188 11.46 9.51 -7.28
N ASP A 189 11.30 9.75 -8.58
CA ASP A 189 10.62 10.92 -9.16
C ASP A 189 9.55 10.51 -10.19
N ASN A 190 9.13 9.23 -10.20
CA ASN A 190 8.15 8.71 -11.15
C ASN A 190 7.30 7.60 -10.52
N GLY A 191 6.04 7.92 -10.23
CA GLY A 191 5.02 7.01 -9.71
C GLY A 191 4.06 6.49 -10.78
N HIS A 192 3.19 5.58 -10.37
CA HIS A 192 2.08 5.08 -11.18
C HIS A 192 0.84 5.97 -10.99
N GLU A 193 0.50 6.78 -12.00
CA GLU A 193 -0.54 7.82 -11.81
C GLU A 193 -2.00 7.33 -11.84
N LYS A 194 -2.28 6.06 -12.23
CA LYS A 194 -3.66 5.62 -12.37
C LYS A 194 -4.26 5.32 -11.00
N HIS A 195 -5.49 5.75 -10.79
CA HIS A 195 -6.26 5.55 -9.56
C HIS A 195 -6.90 4.16 -9.48
N ASP A 196 -6.07 3.13 -9.59
CA ASP A 196 -6.48 1.73 -9.64
C ASP A 196 -5.81 0.84 -8.59
N VAL A 197 -5.20 1.42 -7.55
CA VAL A 197 -4.49 0.73 -6.47
C VAL A 197 -5.27 0.73 -5.16
N LEU A 198 -5.59 -0.47 -4.66
CA LEU A 198 -6.24 -0.67 -3.36
C LEU A 198 -5.23 -1.00 -2.27
N TYR A 199 -5.18 -0.15 -1.25
CA TYR A 199 -4.39 -0.35 -0.02
C TYR A 199 -5.30 -0.85 1.10
N ILE A 200 -5.01 -2.01 1.70
CA ILE A 200 -5.82 -2.57 2.80
C ILE A 200 -4.96 -2.73 4.05
N ALA A 201 -5.24 -1.93 5.08
CA ALA A 201 -4.61 -2.04 6.40
C ALA A 201 -5.50 -2.82 7.37
N PHE A 202 -4.89 -3.68 8.18
CA PHE A 202 -5.61 -4.59 9.08
C PHE A 202 -5.41 -4.20 10.55
N LYS A 203 -6.50 -4.18 11.31
CA LYS A 203 -6.54 -3.89 12.74
C LYS A 203 -6.02 -5.06 13.56
N GLY A 204 -5.30 -4.74 14.62
CA GLY A 204 -4.93 -5.67 15.69
C GLY A 204 -3.61 -6.40 15.48
N ASN A 205 -3.18 -7.09 16.54
CA ASN A 205 -1.82 -7.66 16.63
C ASN A 205 -1.56 -8.80 15.63
N ALA A 206 -2.61 -9.44 15.12
CA ALA A 206 -2.45 -10.53 14.15
C ALA A 206 -1.84 -10.06 12.82
N ALA A 207 -1.89 -8.75 12.54
CA ALA A 207 -1.28 -8.16 11.36
C ALA A 207 0.18 -7.75 11.55
N LYS A 208 0.67 -7.68 12.79
CA LYS A 208 2.04 -7.26 13.10
C LYS A 208 2.97 -8.47 13.10
N PRO A 209 3.94 -8.57 12.16
CA PRO A 209 4.89 -9.69 12.14
C PRO A 209 5.80 -9.72 13.38
N GLY A 210 6.14 -8.55 13.92
CA GLY A 210 7.12 -8.41 14.99
C GLY A 210 8.52 -8.87 14.56
N ALA A 211 9.46 -8.92 15.51
CA ALA A 211 10.88 -9.19 15.23
C ALA A 211 11.17 -10.51 14.51
N LYS A 212 10.30 -11.52 14.66
CA LYS A 212 10.51 -12.89 14.17
C LYS A 212 9.53 -13.33 13.09
N GLY A 213 8.49 -12.53 12.80
CA GLY A 213 7.45 -12.89 11.83
C GLY A 213 7.71 -12.41 10.40
N ALA A 214 8.82 -11.69 10.15
CA ALA A 214 9.24 -11.27 8.82
C ALA A 214 10.75 -11.41 8.67
N ASN A 215 11.21 -11.56 7.43
CA ASN A 215 12.63 -11.56 7.11
C ASN A 215 13.16 -10.12 7.00
N TRP A 216 13.29 -9.43 8.13
CA TRP A 216 13.79 -8.05 8.18
C TRP A 216 15.20 -7.90 7.58
N LYS A 217 15.98 -8.97 7.43
CA LYS A 217 17.31 -8.94 6.81
C LYS A 217 17.29 -9.41 5.35
N ALA A 218 16.12 -9.42 4.71
CA ALA A 218 15.96 -9.80 3.32
C ALA A 218 16.90 -8.99 2.42
N LYS A 219 17.39 -9.64 1.37
CA LYS A 219 18.34 -9.03 0.42
C LYS A 219 17.66 -8.35 -0.75
N ASN A 220 16.37 -8.58 -0.94
CA ASN A 220 15.55 -8.06 -2.02
C ASN A 220 14.06 -8.16 -1.65
N PHE A 221 13.23 -7.47 -2.45
CA PHE A 221 11.78 -7.44 -2.31
C PHE A 221 11.15 -8.84 -2.21
N ALA A 222 11.49 -9.73 -3.15
CA ALA A 222 10.88 -11.05 -3.22
C ALA A 222 11.11 -11.87 -1.92
N GLY A 223 12.30 -11.77 -1.33
CA GLY A 223 12.60 -12.42 -0.05
C GLY A 223 11.85 -11.82 1.14
N PHE A 224 11.62 -10.50 1.13
CA PHE A 224 10.87 -9.81 2.18
C PHE A 224 9.37 -10.10 2.07
N GLU A 225 8.77 -9.87 0.90
CA GLU A 225 7.35 -10.07 0.64
C GLU A 225 6.95 -11.53 0.87
N LYS A 226 7.76 -12.49 0.41
CA LYS A 226 7.53 -13.92 0.66
C LYS A 226 7.44 -14.26 2.14
N SER A 227 8.23 -13.59 2.98
CA SER A 227 8.21 -13.83 4.43
C SER A 227 6.89 -13.39 5.09
N LEU A 228 6.19 -12.42 4.49
CA LEU A 228 4.91 -11.90 4.97
C LEU A 228 3.70 -12.72 4.51
N GLU A 229 3.87 -13.63 3.55
CA GLU A 229 2.78 -14.42 2.95
C GLU A 229 1.87 -15.11 3.96
N HIS A 230 2.45 -15.75 4.97
CA HIS A 230 1.67 -16.51 5.94
C HIS A 230 0.74 -15.61 6.78
N ILE A 231 1.15 -14.37 7.04
CA ILE A 231 0.34 -13.35 7.74
C ILE A 231 -0.68 -12.79 6.75
N GLY A 232 -0.21 -12.29 5.61
CA GLY A 232 -1.03 -11.68 4.57
C GLY A 232 -2.16 -12.60 4.11
N ASN A 233 -1.85 -13.85 3.76
CA ASN A 233 -2.84 -14.85 3.32
C ASN A 233 -3.90 -15.14 4.39
N LYS A 234 -3.53 -15.08 5.67
CA LYS A 234 -4.47 -15.26 6.78
C LYS A 234 -5.38 -14.04 6.97
N LEU A 235 -4.86 -12.84 6.76
CA LEU A 235 -5.61 -11.59 6.86
C LEU A 235 -6.61 -11.43 5.71
N VAL A 236 -6.15 -11.59 4.47
CA VAL A 236 -6.99 -11.38 3.28
C VAL A 236 -8.14 -12.38 3.20
N LYS A 237 -8.01 -13.59 3.77
CA LYS A 237 -9.13 -14.55 3.87
C LYS A 237 -10.33 -14.04 4.65
N LYS A 238 -10.15 -13.02 5.50
CA LYS A 238 -11.21 -12.42 6.31
C LYS A 238 -11.86 -11.21 5.64
N VAL A 239 -11.31 -10.75 4.51
CA VAL A 239 -11.90 -9.66 3.73
C VAL A 239 -13.19 -10.15 3.11
N SER A 240 -14.24 -9.34 3.14
CA SER A 240 -15.42 -9.51 2.28
C SER A 240 -15.75 -8.19 1.61
N ALA A 241 -16.38 -8.28 0.43
CA ALA A 241 -17.11 -7.13 -0.09
C ALA A 241 -18.21 -6.69 0.85
#